data_AF-A0A3S0DTG6-F1
#
_entry.id   AF-A0A3S0DTG6-F1
#
_cell.length_a   1.000
_cell.length_b   1.000
_cell.length_c   1.000
_cell.angle_alpha   90.00
_cell.angle_beta   90.00
_cell.angle_gamma   90.00
#
_symmetry.space_group_name_H-M   'P 1'
#
loop_
_entity.id
_entity.type
_entity.pdbx_description
1 polymer ?
#
loop_
_entity_poly.entity_id
_entity_poly.type
_entity_poly.pdbx_seq_one_letter_code
_entity_poly.pdbx_strand_id
1 'polypeptide(L)'
;MCQFSGADLTLELLLATSTQRPVIFVSYSWSSPAHEDFVESLASKLMANGVMVRLDKWDLKEGQDKFAFMESMVTDPDISKVLVICDSHYKAKADARKGGVGTETEIISAEIYGQVKQEKFIPIVVEYDANRQAVLPTFMKSRIYIDLSNDDVYGDGFDQLLRAIYDRPKYKRPELGAAPEFLDDELATAIPVREFQALRSATEEGKPTADGLEAAYLKRLQVELGKLLVPKEIADYDDEIVAAIGRAKPLRDQFDQYVSMKAAFAQDTPRACRRVLELLEHILGLRTPPEGMTSYRDEWFDVYRFLGWEFMLLTIAALIREHAWQTLDQVCSEVFVFHRNGDQRDRSFLEFEPYLRSLDERRNKRLGLRRISIQTDLIHDRVSMSGTTFTEMMQADAFLSLRSVVQQPEGQTRDFWFPRTLLYLDGNRLPLFVKAGGGAIKAGILKALGVADAKEFASRFEKVAAILSNFGNWRMDGEYIDLRSATNVAQLSV
;
A
#
# COMPACT_ATOMS: atom_id res chain seq x y z
N MET A 1 14.57 -47.73 17.07
CA MET A 1 14.28 -47.69 15.62
C MET A 1 12.80 -48.00 15.49
N CYS A 2 11.89 -47.16 15.03
CA CYS A 2 11.99 -45.95 14.22
C CYS A 2 11.04 -44.86 14.77
N GLN A 3 11.45 -43.62 14.57
CA GLN A 3 10.63 -42.42 14.66
C GLN A 3 9.61 -42.43 13.51
N PHE A 4 8.33 -42.18 13.80
CA PHE A 4 7.38 -41.75 12.77
C PHE A 4 7.49 -40.22 12.66
N SER A 5 7.96 -39.75 11.51
CA SER A 5 8.14 -38.34 11.19
C SER A 5 6.80 -37.65 10.94
N GLY A 6 6.53 -36.55 11.64
CA GLY A 6 5.40 -35.64 11.40
C GLY A 6 5.47 -34.84 10.09
N ALA A 7 6.14 -35.37 9.07
CA ALA A 7 6.25 -34.80 7.73
C ALA A 7 5.21 -35.39 6.75
N ASP A 8 4.65 -36.58 7.02
CA ASP A 8 3.62 -37.18 6.17
C ASP A 8 2.23 -36.55 6.38
N LEU A 9 1.93 -36.08 7.60
CA LEU A 9 0.63 -35.46 7.91
C LEU A 9 0.43 -34.08 7.26
N THR A 10 1.51 -33.35 6.97
CA THR A 10 1.44 -32.04 6.28
C THR A 10 1.46 -32.19 4.76
N LEU A 11 2.12 -33.22 4.21
CA LEU A 11 2.09 -33.50 2.77
C LEU A 11 0.75 -34.11 2.35
N GLU A 12 0.15 -35.00 3.15
CA GLU A 12 -1.22 -35.49 2.91
C GLU A 12 -2.26 -34.37 3.01
N LEU A 13 -2.08 -33.37 3.89
CA LEU A 13 -2.99 -32.22 3.99
C LEU A 13 -2.84 -31.21 2.85
N LEU A 14 -1.64 -31.10 2.23
CA LEU A 14 -1.37 -30.25 1.07
C LEU A 14 -1.73 -30.94 -0.26
N LEU A 15 -1.59 -32.28 -0.33
CA LEU A 15 -2.01 -33.11 -1.47
C LEU A 15 -3.51 -33.44 -1.46
N ALA A 16 -4.21 -33.19 -0.34
CA ALA A 16 -5.67 -33.24 -0.24
C ALA A 16 -6.39 -31.98 -0.77
N THR A 17 -5.71 -31.14 -1.58
CA THR A 17 -6.43 -30.25 -2.50
C THR A 17 -6.98 -31.10 -3.64
N SER A 18 -8.05 -31.83 -3.33
CA SER A 18 -8.76 -32.62 -4.31
C SER A 18 -9.06 -31.73 -5.52
N THR A 19 -8.71 -32.22 -6.69
CA THR A 19 -9.33 -31.80 -7.94
C THR A 19 -10.79 -32.28 -7.95
N GLN A 20 -11.54 -32.04 -6.86
CA GLN A 20 -12.99 -32.23 -6.86
C GLN A 20 -13.57 -31.09 -7.67
N ARG A 21 -13.99 -31.44 -8.89
CA ARG A 21 -14.89 -30.62 -9.69
C ARG A 21 -16.16 -30.42 -8.85
N PRO A 22 -16.54 -29.17 -8.53
CA PRO A 22 -17.71 -28.93 -7.70
C PRO A 22 -18.95 -29.51 -8.38
N VAL A 23 -19.72 -30.31 -7.63
CA VAL A 23 -21.02 -30.79 -8.09
C VAL A 23 -22.07 -29.80 -7.61
N ILE A 24 -22.91 -29.31 -8.50
CA ILE A 24 -23.99 -28.36 -8.19
C ILE A 24 -25.32 -28.90 -8.69
N PHE A 25 -26.41 -28.43 -8.10
CA PHE A 25 -27.77 -28.65 -8.59
C PHE A 25 -28.38 -27.34 -9.07
N VAL A 26 -29.10 -27.38 -10.19
CA VAL A 26 -29.82 -26.21 -10.73
C VAL A 26 -31.32 -26.41 -10.53
N SER A 27 -31.89 -25.59 -9.64
CA SER A 27 -33.35 -25.52 -9.41
C SER A 27 -33.92 -24.33 -10.17
N TYR A 28 -34.89 -24.61 -11.05
CA TYR A 28 -35.55 -23.64 -11.92
C TYR A 28 -36.99 -24.09 -12.16
N SER A 29 -37.81 -23.23 -12.76
CA SER A 29 -39.19 -23.57 -13.12
C SER A 29 -39.35 -23.70 -14.63
N TRP A 30 -40.27 -24.56 -15.06
CA TRP A 30 -40.60 -24.73 -16.47
C TRP A 30 -41.57 -23.62 -16.89
N SER A 31 -41.04 -22.40 -16.98
CA SER A 31 -41.82 -21.17 -17.19
C SER A 31 -42.14 -20.92 -18.66
N SER A 32 -41.17 -21.17 -19.54
CA SER A 32 -41.30 -21.06 -20.98
C SER A 32 -40.17 -21.81 -21.69
N PRO A 33 -40.34 -22.22 -22.97
CA PRO A 33 -39.26 -22.84 -23.74
C PRO A 33 -37.98 -21.99 -23.76
N ALA A 34 -38.10 -20.66 -23.89
CA ALA A 34 -36.95 -19.76 -23.89
C ALA A 34 -36.20 -19.74 -22.55
N HIS A 35 -36.93 -19.82 -21.43
CA HIS A 35 -36.31 -19.92 -20.10
C HIS A 35 -35.61 -21.27 -19.90
N GLU A 36 -36.23 -22.35 -20.36
CA GLU A 36 -35.63 -23.68 -20.34
C GLU A 36 -34.33 -23.74 -21.16
N ASP A 37 -34.33 -23.16 -22.36
CA ASP A 37 -33.14 -23.05 -23.22
C ASP A 37 -32.02 -22.22 -22.55
N PHE A 38 -32.38 -21.14 -21.85
CA PHE A 38 -31.43 -20.35 -21.06
C PHE A 38 -30.78 -21.19 -19.96
N VAL A 39 -31.58 -21.94 -19.19
CA VAL A 39 -31.09 -22.79 -18.10
C VAL A 39 -30.17 -23.88 -18.64
N GLU A 40 -30.54 -24.52 -19.74
CA GLU A 40 -29.71 -25.56 -20.39
C GLU A 40 -28.40 -24.99 -20.94
N SER A 41 -28.44 -23.78 -21.53
CA SER A 41 -27.24 -23.06 -21.98
C SER A 41 -26.30 -22.72 -20.82
N LEU A 42 -26.86 -22.21 -19.71
CA LEU A 42 -26.10 -21.90 -18.50
C LEU A 42 -25.47 -23.16 -17.91
N ALA A 43 -26.23 -24.25 -17.78
CA ALA A 43 -25.74 -25.53 -17.29
C ALA A 43 -24.61 -26.09 -18.17
N SER A 44 -24.76 -26.01 -19.50
CA SER A 44 -23.74 -26.42 -20.47
C SER A 44 -22.46 -25.59 -20.37
N LYS A 45 -22.58 -24.27 -20.19
CA LYS A 45 -21.43 -23.38 -19.95
C LYS A 45 -20.72 -23.70 -18.64
N LEU A 46 -21.45 -24.02 -17.57
CA LEU A 46 -20.87 -24.43 -16.29
C LEU A 46 -20.12 -25.78 -16.42
N MET A 47 -20.70 -26.74 -17.13
CA MET A 47 -20.03 -28.02 -17.48
C MET A 47 -18.72 -27.79 -18.25
N ALA A 48 -18.74 -26.89 -19.25
CA ALA A 48 -17.54 -26.52 -20.00
C ALA A 48 -16.45 -25.86 -19.14
N ASN A 49 -16.84 -25.24 -18.01
CA ASN A 49 -15.93 -24.63 -17.04
C ASN A 49 -15.56 -25.55 -15.88
N GLY A 50 -15.80 -26.86 -16.00
CA GLY A 50 -15.33 -27.86 -15.03
C GLY A 50 -16.20 -27.98 -13.77
N VAL A 51 -17.43 -27.47 -13.80
CA VAL A 51 -18.45 -27.66 -12.76
C VAL A 51 -19.36 -28.83 -13.17
N MET A 52 -19.52 -29.83 -12.32
CA MET A 52 -20.45 -30.94 -12.60
C MET A 52 -21.87 -30.50 -12.25
N VAL A 53 -22.76 -30.41 -13.24
CA VAL A 53 -24.13 -29.92 -13.05
C VAL A 53 -25.10 -31.10 -12.99
N ARG A 54 -25.93 -31.12 -11.95
CA ARG A 54 -27.13 -31.95 -11.84
C ARG A 54 -28.33 -31.14 -12.32
N LEU A 55 -29.05 -31.67 -13.30
CA LEU A 55 -30.19 -31.03 -13.92
C LEU A 55 -31.31 -32.05 -14.09
N ASP A 56 -32.54 -31.66 -13.77
CA ASP A 56 -33.72 -32.54 -13.86
C ASP A 56 -33.88 -33.15 -15.26
N LYS A 57 -33.67 -32.37 -16.33
CA LYS A 57 -33.73 -32.81 -17.74
C LYS A 57 -32.68 -33.86 -18.12
N TRP A 58 -31.57 -33.92 -17.40
CA TRP A 58 -30.47 -34.83 -17.70
C TRP A 58 -30.48 -36.08 -16.82
N ASP A 59 -30.88 -35.93 -15.55
CA ASP A 59 -30.70 -36.95 -14.53
C ASP A 59 -31.99 -37.69 -14.14
N LEU A 60 -33.18 -37.12 -14.40
CA LEU A 60 -34.46 -37.73 -14.02
C LEU A 60 -34.97 -38.70 -15.11
N LYS A 61 -35.41 -39.90 -14.70
CA LYS A 61 -36.00 -40.91 -15.59
C LYS A 61 -37.52 -40.97 -15.44
N GLU A 62 -38.21 -41.41 -16.50
CA GLU A 62 -39.67 -41.62 -16.50
C GLU A 62 -40.12 -42.50 -15.31
N GLY A 63 -41.12 -42.04 -14.56
CA GLY A 63 -41.67 -42.74 -13.39
C GLY A 63 -41.02 -42.41 -12.03
N GLN A 64 -39.97 -41.58 -11.99
CA GLN A 64 -39.38 -41.10 -10.73
C GLN A 64 -40.18 -39.95 -10.11
N ASP A 65 -40.25 -39.91 -8.78
CA ASP A 65 -40.87 -38.82 -8.03
C ASP A 65 -39.95 -37.59 -8.02
N LYS A 66 -40.41 -36.50 -8.65
CA LYS A 66 -39.70 -35.21 -8.72
C LYS A 66 -39.44 -34.60 -7.33
N PHE A 67 -40.33 -34.81 -6.36
CA PHE A 67 -40.19 -34.26 -5.00
C PHE A 67 -39.04 -34.95 -4.27
N ALA A 68 -39.06 -36.29 -4.25
CA ALA A 68 -38.01 -37.08 -3.64
C ALA A 68 -36.65 -36.80 -4.30
N PHE A 69 -36.63 -36.59 -5.62
CA PHE A 69 -35.41 -36.19 -6.34
C PHE A 69 -34.89 -34.82 -5.87
N MET A 70 -35.71 -33.77 -5.87
CA MET A 70 -35.27 -32.44 -5.42
C MET A 70 -34.81 -32.41 -3.97
N GLU A 71 -35.56 -33.07 -3.07
CA GLU A 71 -35.18 -33.16 -1.65
C GLU A 71 -33.84 -33.88 -1.50
N SER A 72 -33.63 -34.97 -2.25
CA SER A 72 -32.34 -35.65 -2.28
C SER A 72 -31.21 -34.74 -2.78
N MET A 73 -31.41 -33.97 -3.85
CA MET A 73 -30.38 -33.08 -4.41
C MET A 73 -29.99 -31.95 -3.45
N VAL A 74 -30.96 -31.42 -2.69
CA VAL A 74 -30.68 -30.33 -1.74
C VAL A 74 -30.02 -30.86 -0.46
N THR A 75 -30.34 -32.08 -0.04
CA THR A 75 -29.77 -32.70 1.17
C THR A 75 -28.47 -33.47 0.93
N ASP A 76 -28.15 -33.82 -0.32
CA ASP A 76 -26.93 -34.53 -0.69
C ASP A 76 -25.67 -33.75 -0.28
N PRO A 77 -24.75 -34.35 0.52
CA PRO A 77 -23.49 -33.73 0.92
C PRO A 77 -22.51 -33.54 -0.25
N ASP A 78 -22.62 -34.31 -1.33
CA ASP A 78 -21.75 -34.19 -2.51
C ASP A 78 -22.11 -32.97 -3.36
N ILE A 79 -23.34 -32.46 -3.23
CA ILE A 79 -23.77 -31.22 -3.88
C ILE A 79 -23.25 -30.03 -3.08
N SER A 80 -22.26 -29.35 -3.64
CA SER A 80 -21.57 -28.21 -3.05
C SER A 80 -22.44 -26.94 -3.00
N LYS A 81 -23.19 -26.67 -4.07
CA LYS A 81 -24.08 -25.50 -4.21
C LYS A 81 -25.37 -25.84 -4.94
N VAL A 82 -26.42 -25.08 -4.68
CA VAL A 82 -27.73 -25.14 -5.33
C VAL A 82 -28.00 -23.79 -5.99
N LEU A 83 -28.01 -23.74 -7.32
CA LEU A 83 -28.40 -22.54 -8.05
C LEU A 83 -29.92 -22.44 -8.09
N VAL A 84 -30.45 -21.29 -7.75
CA VAL A 84 -31.90 -21.03 -7.75
C VAL A 84 -32.20 -19.99 -8.81
N ILE A 85 -32.70 -20.44 -9.96
CA ILE A 85 -33.01 -19.57 -11.10
C ILE A 85 -34.34 -18.88 -10.81
N CYS A 86 -34.28 -17.60 -10.49
CA CYS A 86 -35.41 -16.82 -10.02
C CYS A 86 -36.01 -15.99 -11.17
N ASP A 87 -37.18 -16.44 -11.64
CA ASP A 87 -38.10 -15.67 -12.45
C ASP A 87 -39.46 -15.50 -11.71
N SER A 88 -40.41 -14.82 -12.34
CA SER A 88 -41.70 -14.48 -11.75
C SER A 88 -42.53 -15.74 -11.46
N HIS A 89 -42.38 -16.77 -12.28
CA HIS A 89 -43.08 -18.04 -12.11
C HIS A 89 -42.52 -18.82 -10.93
N TYR A 90 -41.19 -18.94 -10.84
CA TYR A 90 -40.48 -19.54 -9.72
C TYR A 90 -40.87 -18.84 -8.42
N LYS A 91 -40.84 -17.50 -8.42
CA LYS A 91 -41.25 -16.68 -7.29
C LYS A 91 -42.69 -16.96 -6.86
N ALA A 92 -43.64 -16.91 -7.80
CA ALA A 92 -45.06 -17.06 -7.50
C ALA A 92 -45.36 -18.44 -6.88
N LYS A 93 -44.81 -19.51 -7.48
CA LYS A 93 -44.96 -20.87 -6.96
C LYS A 93 -44.27 -21.06 -5.60
N ALA A 94 -43.07 -20.52 -5.43
CA ALA A 94 -42.34 -20.59 -4.16
C ALA A 94 -43.09 -19.88 -3.02
N ASP A 95 -43.65 -18.70 -3.30
CA ASP A 95 -44.40 -17.90 -2.31
C ASP A 95 -45.79 -18.51 -2.00
N ALA A 96 -46.46 -19.12 -2.97
CA ALA A 96 -47.77 -19.77 -2.80
C ALA A 96 -47.72 -20.98 -1.85
N ARG A 97 -46.58 -21.70 -1.79
CA ARG A 97 -46.41 -22.87 -0.91
C ARG A 97 -46.39 -22.55 0.58
N LYS A 98 -46.28 -21.27 0.98
CA LYS A 98 -46.34 -20.83 2.39
C LYS A 98 -47.69 -21.16 3.06
N GLY A 99 -48.75 -21.46 2.29
CA GLY A 99 -50.10 -21.75 2.78
C GLY A 99 -50.48 -23.23 2.93
N GLY A 100 -49.60 -24.19 2.63
CA GLY A 100 -49.85 -25.63 2.87
C GLY A 100 -50.83 -26.34 1.92
N VAL A 101 -51.22 -25.74 0.78
CA VAL A 101 -52.19 -26.33 -0.17
C VAL A 101 -51.68 -26.32 -1.63
N GLY A 102 -50.39 -26.65 -1.84
CA GLY A 102 -49.79 -26.71 -3.18
C GLY A 102 -49.11 -28.04 -3.46
N THR A 103 -49.67 -28.83 -4.37
CA THR A 103 -49.17 -30.14 -4.85
C THR A 103 -48.13 -30.06 -5.97
N GLU A 104 -47.80 -28.85 -6.47
CA GLU A 104 -46.88 -28.70 -7.59
C GLU A 104 -45.43 -28.97 -7.18
N THR A 105 -44.67 -29.68 -8.02
CA THR A 105 -43.56 -30.55 -7.63
C THR A 105 -42.16 -30.07 -8.11
N GLU A 106 -41.98 -28.78 -8.44
CA GLU A 106 -40.85 -28.36 -9.31
C GLU A 106 -39.89 -27.28 -8.72
N ILE A 107 -40.10 -26.82 -7.48
CA ILE A 107 -39.38 -25.65 -6.91
C ILE A 107 -38.92 -25.90 -5.46
N ILE A 108 -37.90 -25.18 -4.98
CA ILE A 108 -37.46 -25.24 -3.56
C ILE A 108 -38.47 -24.55 -2.63
N SER A 109 -38.88 -25.24 -1.56
CA SER A 109 -39.74 -24.69 -0.51
C SER A 109 -38.94 -23.95 0.57
N ALA A 110 -39.61 -23.03 1.29
CA ALA A 110 -39.01 -22.33 2.42
C ALA A 110 -38.61 -23.29 3.57
N GLU A 111 -39.29 -24.43 3.71
CA GLU A 111 -38.98 -25.47 4.70
C GLU A 111 -37.66 -26.16 4.39
N ILE A 112 -37.48 -26.66 3.16
CA ILE A 112 -36.23 -27.29 2.71
C ILE A 112 -35.07 -26.29 2.77
N TYR A 113 -35.31 -25.03 2.38
CA TYR A 113 -34.32 -23.96 2.50
C TYR A 113 -33.86 -23.73 3.95
N GLY A 114 -34.77 -23.86 4.92
CA GLY A 114 -34.47 -23.68 6.35
C GLY A 114 -33.71 -24.86 6.98
N GLN A 115 -33.77 -26.05 6.38
CA GLN A 115 -33.13 -27.27 6.90
C GLN A 115 -31.65 -27.39 6.49
N VAL A 116 -31.20 -26.64 5.48
CA VAL A 116 -29.83 -26.71 4.95
C VAL A 116 -29.09 -25.39 5.13
N LYS A 117 -27.76 -25.43 5.19
CA LYS A 117 -26.93 -24.22 5.30
C LYS A 117 -27.25 -23.25 4.17
N GLN A 118 -27.61 -22.02 4.52
CA GLN A 118 -28.10 -21.02 3.57
C GLN A 118 -27.06 -20.64 2.51
N GLU A 119 -25.77 -20.72 2.84
CA GLU A 119 -24.64 -20.49 1.92
C GLU A 119 -24.54 -21.52 0.78
N LYS A 120 -25.28 -22.64 0.88
CA LYS A 120 -25.41 -23.63 -0.19
C LYS A 120 -26.24 -23.07 -1.35
N PHE A 121 -27.17 -22.16 -1.11
CA PHE A 121 -28.07 -21.64 -2.13
C PHE A 121 -27.53 -20.34 -2.74
N ILE A 122 -27.44 -20.30 -4.08
CA ILE A 122 -27.02 -19.14 -4.84
C ILE A 122 -28.22 -18.66 -5.68
N PRO A 123 -28.90 -17.58 -5.29
CA PRO A 123 -29.99 -17.01 -6.08
C PRO A 123 -29.43 -16.39 -7.37
N ILE A 124 -30.00 -16.78 -8.51
CA ILE A 124 -29.70 -16.25 -9.84
C ILE A 124 -30.91 -15.47 -10.32
N VAL A 125 -30.76 -14.17 -10.54
CA VAL A 125 -31.82 -13.30 -11.05
C VAL A 125 -31.72 -13.25 -12.56
N VAL A 126 -32.80 -13.62 -13.24
CA VAL A 126 -32.88 -13.57 -14.71
C VAL A 126 -33.86 -12.50 -15.22
N GLU A 127 -34.61 -11.86 -14.32
CA GLU A 127 -35.52 -10.77 -14.65
C GLU A 127 -35.80 -9.85 -13.46
N TYR A 128 -36.24 -8.64 -13.78
CA TYR A 128 -36.64 -7.60 -12.83
C TYR A 128 -38.14 -7.29 -13.00
N ASP A 129 -38.80 -6.94 -11.89
CA ASP A 129 -40.21 -6.57 -11.91
C ASP A 129 -40.44 -5.16 -12.48
N ALA A 130 -41.72 -4.76 -12.60
CA ALA A 130 -42.11 -3.44 -13.11
C ALA A 130 -41.55 -2.25 -12.31
N ASN A 131 -41.16 -2.47 -11.05
CA ASN A 131 -40.54 -1.47 -10.17
C ASN A 131 -39.00 -1.53 -10.19
N ARG A 132 -38.41 -2.30 -11.12
CA ARG A 132 -36.97 -2.59 -11.20
C ARG A 132 -36.42 -3.25 -9.94
N GLN A 133 -37.22 -4.07 -9.27
CA GLN A 133 -36.75 -4.92 -8.17
C GLN A 133 -36.43 -6.32 -8.69
N ALA A 134 -35.34 -6.91 -8.19
CA ALA A 134 -34.94 -8.26 -8.53
C ALA A 134 -36.05 -9.26 -8.14
N VAL A 135 -36.43 -10.12 -9.08
CA VAL A 135 -37.46 -11.12 -8.84
C VAL A 135 -36.86 -12.25 -7.99
N LEU A 136 -37.26 -12.32 -6.72
CA LEU A 136 -36.79 -13.32 -5.76
C LEU A 136 -37.96 -13.87 -4.91
N PRO A 137 -37.95 -15.17 -4.56
CA PRO A 137 -38.84 -15.72 -3.53
C PRO A 137 -38.71 -14.96 -2.21
N THR A 138 -39.80 -14.86 -1.45
CA THR A 138 -39.86 -14.04 -0.22
C THR A 138 -38.80 -14.44 0.81
N PHE A 139 -38.49 -15.74 0.91
CA PHE A 139 -37.48 -16.24 1.83
C PHE A 139 -36.03 -15.95 1.41
N MET A 140 -35.79 -15.52 0.16
CA MET A 140 -34.47 -15.15 -0.37
C MET A 140 -34.26 -13.65 -0.54
N LYS A 141 -35.27 -12.80 -0.28
CA LYS A 141 -35.21 -11.34 -0.54
C LYS A 141 -34.04 -10.61 0.12
N SER A 142 -33.53 -11.09 1.25
CA SER A 142 -32.41 -10.49 1.98
C SER A 142 -31.05 -11.12 1.66
N ARG A 143 -30.97 -11.96 0.63
CA ARG A 143 -29.74 -12.66 0.24
C ARG A 143 -29.03 -11.93 -0.90
N ILE A 144 -27.71 -12.03 -0.91
CA ILE A 144 -26.90 -11.60 -2.04
C ILE A 144 -27.21 -12.56 -3.20
N TYR A 145 -27.56 -12.00 -4.36
CA TYR A 145 -27.88 -12.73 -5.59
C TYR A 145 -26.86 -12.41 -6.67
N ILE A 146 -26.88 -13.19 -7.74
CA ILE A 146 -26.11 -12.97 -8.96
C ILE A 146 -27.07 -12.61 -10.08
N ASP A 147 -26.79 -11.53 -10.80
CA ASP A 147 -27.62 -11.04 -11.89
C ASP A 147 -27.12 -11.58 -13.24
N LEU A 148 -27.99 -12.28 -13.96
CA LEU A 148 -27.78 -12.77 -15.32
C LEU A 148 -28.92 -12.31 -16.26
N SER A 149 -29.61 -11.22 -15.93
CA SER A 149 -30.86 -10.81 -16.58
C SER A 149 -30.74 -10.25 -17.99
N ASN A 150 -29.56 -9.79 -18.40
CA ASN A 150 -29.34 -9.24 -19.74
C ASN A 150 -27.85 -9.32 -20.15
N ASP A 151 -27.59 -9.13 -21.45
CA ASP A 151 -26.25 -9.29 -22.05
C ASP A 151 -25.20 -8.33 -21.49
N ASP A 152 -25.59 -7.11 -21.06
CA ASP A 152 -24.66 -6.12 -20.52
C ASP A 152 -24.08 -6.55 -19.16
N VAL A 153 -24.86 -7.27 -18.36
CA VAL A 153 -24.45 -7.74 -17.02
C VAL A 153 -24.05 -9.22 -16.97
N TYR A 154 -24.42 -10.00 -18.00
CA TYR A 154 -24.24 -11.45 -18.03
C TYR A 154 -22.78 -11.88 -17.82
N GLY A 155 -21.83 -11.20 -18.45
CA GLY A 155 -20.40 -11.54 -18.36
C GLY A 155 -19.87 -11.46 -16.93
N ASP A 156 -20.08 -10.32 -16.28
CA ASP A 156 -19.66 -10.08 -14.90
C ASP A 156 -20.40 -11.00 -13.91
N GLY A 157 -21.70 -11.22 -14.12
CA GLY A 157 -22.50 -12.14 -13.32
C GLY A 157 -22.04 -13.58 -13.44
N PHE A 158 -21.68 -14.05 -14.65
CA PHE A 158 -21.20 -15.40 -14.86
C PHE A 158 -19.83 -15.64 -14.20
N ASP A 159 -18.92 -14.66 -14.28
CA ASP A 159 -17.65 -14.70 -13.56
C ASP A 159 -17.84 -14.73 -12.04
N GLN A 160 -18.80 -13.95 -11.52
CA GLN A 160 -19.18 -13.99 -10.11
C GLN A 160 -19.73 -15.36 -9.71
N LEU A 161 -20.53 -16.00 -10.57
CA LEU A 161 -21.10 -17.32 -10.34
C LEU A 161 -20.02 -18.40 -10.25
N LEU A 162 -19.08 -18.42 -11.20
CA LEU A 162 -17.95 -19.37 -11.15
C LEU A 162 -17.15 -19.20 -9.87
N ARG A 163 -16.83 -17.95 -9.49
CA ARG A 163 -16.14 -17.66 -8.22
C ARG A 163 -16.89 -18.16 -7.00
N ALA A 164 -18.22 -18.00 -6.97
CA ALA A 164 -19.06 -18.50 -5.89
C ALA A 164 -19.10 -20.03 -5.82
N ILE A 165 -19.14 -20.72 -6.96
CA ILE A 165 -19.14 -22.19 -7.03
C ILE A 165 -17.79 -22.77 -6.56
N TYR A 166 -16.67 -22.13 -6.90
CA TYR A 166 -15.33 -22.56 -6.50
C TYR A 166 -14.88 -22.05 -5.11
N ASP A 167 -15.76 -21.34 -4.37
CA ASP A 167 -15.42 -20.66 -3.11
C ASP A 167 -14.17 -19.75 -3.22
N ARG A 168 -14.04 -19.05 -4.35
CA ARG A 168 -12.94 -18.11 -4.67
C ARG A 168 -13.45 -16.67 -4.80
N PRO A 169 -13.81 -16.01 -3.67
CA PRO A 169 -14.41 -14.68 -3.69
C PRO A 169 -13.51 -13.66 -4.41
N LYS A 170 -14.12 -12.68 -5.07
CA LYS A 170 -13.43 -11.59 -5.77
C LYS A 170 -12.51 -10.79 -4.83
N TYR A 171 -12.96 -10.59 -3.59
CA TYR A 171 -12.22 -9.89 -2.55
C TYR A 171 -11.81 -10.90 -1.49
N LYS A 172 -10.51 -11.17 -1.38
CA LYS A 172 -9.95 -11.95 -0.29
C LYS A 172 -9.60 -10.99 0.85
N ARG A 173 -9.97 -11.35 2.08
CA ARG A 173 -9.49 -10.65 3.27
C ARG A 173 -7.95 -10.74 3.26
N PRO A 174 -7.22 -9.62 3.35
CA PRO A 174 -5.77 -9.67 3.46
C PRO A 174 -5.38 -10.36 4.78
N GLU A 175 -4.16 -10.90 4.84
CA GLU A 175 -3.62 -11.44 6.07
C GLU A 175 -3.62 -10.36 7.16
N LEU A 176 -3.96 -10.76 8.39
CA LEU A 176 -3.94 -9.85 9.52
C LEU A 176 -2.48 -9.55 9.87
N GLY A 177 -2.07 -8.29 9.68
CA GLY A 177 -0.74 -7.83 10.09
C GLY A 177 -0.57 -7.85 11.62
N ALA A 178 0.67 -7.82 12.09
CA ALA A 178 0.98 -7.63 13.50
C ALA A 178 0.49 -6.25 13.99
N ALA A 179 0.17 -6.15 15.28
CA ALA A 179 -0.11 -4.86 15.89
C ALA A 179 1.13 -3.95 15.76
N PRO A 180 0.97 -2.64 15.50
CA PRO A 180 2.11 -1.75 15.39
C PRO A 180 2.91 -1.68 16.70
N GLU A 181 4.20 -2.05 16.67
CA GLU A 181 5.06 -2.11 17.86
C GLU A 181 5.31 -0.73 18.52
N PHE A 182 5.00 0.39 17.87
CA PHE A 182 5.10 1.71 18.53
C PHE A 182 4.08 1.89 19.67
N LEU A 183 3.09 1.00 19.78
CA LEU A 183 2.10 0.96 20.86
C LEU A 183 2.62 0.23 22.11
N ASP A 184 3.84 -0.32 22.09
CA ASP A 184 4.43 -1.03 23.22
C ASP A 184 5.01 -0.03 24.25
N ASP A 185 4.54 -0.09 25.49
CA ASP A 185 4.85 0.90 26.54
C ASP A 185 6.35 0.97 26.91
N GLU A 186 7.14 -0.08 26.64
CA GLU A 186 8.59 -0.06 26.88
C GLU A 186 9.32 0.93 25.94
N LEU A 187 8.85 1.13 24.71
CA LEU A 187 9.41 2.11 23.75
C LEU A 187 9.13 3.57 24.15
N ALA A 188 8.10 3.83 24.96
CA ALA A 188 7.77 5.17 25.44
C ALA A 188 8.87 5.76 26.37
N THR A 189 9.72 4.92 26.95
CA THR A 189 10.85 5.37 27.79
C THR A 189 12.14 5.71 27.02
N ALA A 190 12.17 5.48 25.71
CA ALA A 190 13.37 5.65 24.86
C ALA A 190 13.48 7.03 24.18
N ILE A 191 12.53 7.95 24.37
CA ILE A 191 12.50 9.24 23.66
C ILE A 191 12.99 10.37 24.60
N PRO A 192 13.92 11.25 24.17
CA PRO A 192 14.38 12.40 24.97
C PRO A 192 13.35 13.54 25.09
N VAL A 193 12.14 13.24 25.56
CA VAL A 193 11.02 14.21 25.65
C VAL A 193 11.35 15.36 26.59
N ARG A 194 11.98 15.07 27.73
CA ARG A 194 12.34 16.08 28.73
C ARG A 194 13.38 17.05 28.20
N GLU A 195 14.44 16.53 27.58
CA GLU A 195 15.50 17.33 26.97
C GLU A 195 14.94 18.20 25.83
N PHE A 196 14.06 17.63 25.01
CA PHE A 196 13.39 18.36 23.93
C PHE A 196 12.51 19.49 24.46
N GLN A 197 11.69 19.24 25.49
CA GLN A 197 10.85 20.27 26.09
C GLN A 197 11.68 21.42 26.67
N ALA A 198 12.79 21.11 27.35
CA ALA A 198 13.70 22.12 27.87
C ALA A 198 14.34 22.95 26.75
N LEU A 199 14.82 22.31 25.68
CA LEU A 199 15.32 22.97 24.47
C LEU A 199 14.26 23.87 23.85
N ARG A 200 13.04 23.35 23.69
CA ARG A 200 11.93 24.06 23.06
C ARG A 200 11.58 25.33 23.81
N SER A 201 11.34 25.25 25.13
CA SER A 201 11.07 26.44 25.94
C SER A 201 12.22 27.45 25.88
N ALA A 202 13.48 26.98 25.94
CA ALA A 202 14.63 27.88 25.83
C ALA A 202 14.72 28.58 24.46
N THR A 203 14.36 27.90 23.38
CA THR A 203 14.35 28.44 22.02
C THR A 203 13.22 29.46 21.83
N GLU A 204 12.00 29.10 22.25
CA GLU A 204 10.81 29.97 22.17
C GLU A 204 11.00 31.26 23.00
N GLU A 205 11.67 31.18 24.15
CA GLU A 205 11.97 32.33 25.01
C GLU A 205 13.28 33.07 24.63
N GLY A 206 14.01 32.62 23.60
CA GLY A 206 15.25 33.26 23.16
C GLY A 206 16.40 33.18 24.18
N LYS A 207 16.44 32.14 25.02
CA LYS A 207 17.44 31.99 26.09
C LYS A 207 18.82 31.62 25.50
N PRO A 208 19.93 32.21 25.99
CA PRO A 208 21.29 31.82 25.58
C PRO A 208 21.65 30.35 25.84
N THR A 209 20.94 29.70 26.78
CA THR A 209 21.13 28.28 27.11
C THR A 209 20.60 27.32 26.05
N ALA A 210 19.87 27.81 25.04
CA ALA A 210 19.25 26.98 24.00
C ALA A 210 20.28 26.11 23.25
N ASP A 211 21.44 26.64 22.88
CA ASP A 211 22.47 25.85 22.16
C ASP A 211 23.04 24.70 23.00
N GLY A 212 23.23 24.92 24.31
CA GLY A 212 23.69 23.88 25.24
C GLY A 212 22.63 22.79 25.45
N LEU A 213 21.35 23.18 25.54
CA LEU A 213 20.23 22.25 25.65
C LEU A 213 20.02 21.46 24.35
N GLU A 214 20.28 22.08 23.20
CA GLU A 214 20.25 21.42 21.89
C GLU A 214 21.31 20.32 21.81
N ALA A 215 22.53 20.62 22.28
CA ALA A 215 23.60 19.63 22.39
C ALA A 215 23.19 18.42 23.24
N ALA A 216 22.56 18.67 24.40
CA ALA A 216 22.14 17.61 25.32
C ALA A 216 21.02 16.75 24.71
N TYR A 217 20.02 17.39 24.08
CA TYR A 217 18.93 16.72 23.38
C TYR A 217 19.45 15.81 22.26
N LEU A 218 20.28 16.35 21.37
CA LEU A 218 20.78 15.59 20.22
C LEU A 218 21.70 14.46 20.63
N LYS A 219 22.55 14.66 21.66
CA LYS A 219 23.37 13.58 22.21
C LYS A 219 22.50 12.41 22.69
N ARG A 220 21.36 12.69 23.33
CA ARG A 220 20.45 11.62 23.76
C ARG A 220 19.74 10.99 22.57
N LEU A 221 19.28 11.77 21.60
CA LEU A 221 18.64 11.26 20.39
C LEU A 221 19.58 10.32 19.60
N GLN A 222 20.86 10.69 19.43
CA GLN A 222 21.88 9.86 18.79
C GLN A 222 22.07 8.50 19.49
N VAL A 223 22.10 8.49 20.82
CA VAL A 223 22.18 7.25 21.61
C VAL A 223 20.99 6.33 21.35
N GLU A 224 19.78 6.89 21.26
CA GLU A 224 18.56 6.11 21.05
C GLU A 224 18.45 5.60 19.61
N LEU A 225 18.87 6.40 18.63
CA LEU A 225 19.00 5.96 17.24
C LEU A 225 19.95 4.75 17.13
N GLY A 226 21.11 4.79 17.79
CA GLY A 226 22.08 3.68 17.75
C GLY A 226 21.57 2.35 18.29
N LYS A 227 20.47 2.34 19.07
CA LYS A 227 19.85 1.11 19.60
C LYS A 227 18.88 0.44 18.63
N LEU A 228 18.56 1.07 17.50
CA LEU A 228 17.59 0.54 16.54
C LEU A 228 18.12 -0.68 15.77
N LEU A 229 19.44 -0.83 15.66
CA LEU A 229 20.05 -1.99 15.05
C LEU A 229 19.84 -3.21 15.95
N VAL A 230 19.05 -4.18 15.46
CA VAL A 230 18.88 -5.48 16.10
C VAL A 230 19.43 -6.55 15.15
N PRO A 231 20.68 -7.01 15.34
CA PRO A 231 21.25 -8.09 14.53
C PRO A 231 20.49 -9.40 14.80
N LYS A 232 19.88 -9.98 13.76
CA LYS A 232 19.24 -11.30 13.83
C LYS A 232 19.66 -12.13 12.62
N GLU A 233 20.14 -13.34 12.86
CA GLU A 233 20.40 -14.32 11.81
C GLU A 233 19.16 -15.18 11.56
N ILE A 234 18.12 -14.58 10.96
CA ILE A 234 16.88 -15.27 10.60
C ILE A 234 16.60 -15.17 9.10
N ALA A 235 15.81 -16.12 8.58
CA ALA A 235 15.44 -16.18 7.16
C ALA A 235 14.61 -14.96 6.72
N ASP A 236 13.78 -14.42 7.61
CA ASP A 236 12.82 -13.33 7.36
C ASP A 236 13.26 -12.00 7.99
N TYR A 237 14.55 -11.67 7.89
CA TYR A 237 15.09 -10.43 8.48
C TYR A 237 14.41 -9.15 7.97
N ASP A 238 13.75 -9.17 6.81
CA ASP A 238 12.99 -8.02 6.34
C ASP A 238 11.77 -7.69 7.22
N ASP A 239 11.22 -8.64 7.98
CA ASP A 239 10.23 -8.35 9.03
C ASP A 239 10.85 -7.53 10.16
N GLU A 240 12.09 -7.83 10.55
CA GLU A 240 12.81 -7.08 11.58
C GLU A 240 13.13 -5.64 11.13
N ILE A 241 13.45 -5.44 9.84
CA ILE A 241 13.67 -4.09 9.29
C ILE A 241 12.38 -3.26 9.39
N VAL A 242 11.23 -3.83 8.99
CA VAL A 242 9.93 -3.14 9.09
C VAL A 242 9.58 -2.86 10.55
N ALA A 243 9.82 -3.82 11.45
CA ALA A 243 9.60 -3.64 12.88
C ALA A 243 10.50 -2.52 13.45
N ALA A 244 11.79 -2.50 13.10
CA ALA A 244 12.74 -1.47 13.53
C ALA A 244 12.35 -0.07 13.01
N ILE A 245 11.91 0.04 11.75
CA ILE A 245 11.33 1.28 11.21
C ILE A 245 10.11 1.66 12.05
N GLY A 246 9.20 0.72 12.33
CA GLY A 246 8.05 0.90 13.21
C GLY A 246 8.41 1.49 14.57
N ARG A 247 9.36 0.85 15.28
CA ARG A 247 9.89 1.29 16.58
C ARG A 247 10.56 2.66 16.55
N ALA A 248 11.12 3.06 15.41
CA ALA A 248 11.71 4.37 15.24
C ALA A 248 10.69 5.52 15.07
N LYS A 249 9.38 5.23 14.93
CA LYS A 249 8.34 6.26 14.71
C LYS A 249 8.36 7.37 15.76
N PRO A 250 8.44 7.10 17.08
CA PRO A 250 8.42 8.17 18.06
C PRO A 250 9.69 9.05 18.01
N LEU A 251 10.86 8.47 17.69
CA LEU A 251 12.10 9.22 17.48
C LEU A 251 12.00 10.12 16.24
N ARG A 252 11.42 9.60 15.16
CA ARG A 252 11.12 10.34 13.93
C ARG A 252 10.16 11.50 14.21
N ASP A 253 9.07 11.26 14.93
CA ASP A 253 8.07 12.30 15.22
C ASP A 253 8.65 13.40 16.12
N GLN A 254 9.56 13.05 17.03
CA GLN A 254 10.28 14.05 17.80
C GLN A 254 11.28 14.83 16.95
N PHE A 255 11.98 14.17 16.02
CA PHE A 255 12.87 14.83 15.06
C PHE A 255 12.10 15.83 14.17
N ASP A 256 10.91 15.45 13.67
CA ASP A 256 10.01 16.33 12.90
C ASP A 256 9.66 17.62 13.69
N GLN A 257 9.30 17.48 14.97
CA GLN A 257 9.05 18.61 15.85
C GLN A 257 10.30 19.49 16.04
N TYR A 258 11.46 18.86 16.19
CA TYR A 258 12.73 19.56 16.35
C TYR A 258 13.09 20.36 15.11
N VAL A 259 13.09 19.77 13.91
CA VAL A 259 13.43 20.51 12.68
C VAL A 259 12.39 21.57 12.33
N SER A 260 11.11 21.32 12.62
CA SER A 260 10.04 22.32 12.47
C SER A 260 10.27 23.53 13.39
N MET A 261 10.59 23.29 14.67
CA MET A 261 10.95 24.36 15.60
C MET A 261 12.21 25.11 15.14
N LYS A 262 13.25 24.39 14.69
CA LYS A 262 14.48 25.04 14.20
C LYS A 262 14.19 25.93 13.00
N ALA A 263 13.44 25.45 12.00
CA ALA A 263 13.08 26.26 10.84
C ALA A 263 12.30 27.53 11.24
N ALA A 264 11.32 27.40 12.14
CA ALA A 264 10.46 28.51 12.54
C ALA A 264 11.19 29.60 13.36
N PHE A 265 12.16 29.23 14.20
CA PHE A 265 12.84 30.16 15.11
C PHE A 265 14.24 30.61 14.63
N ALA A 266 14.79 30.01 13.58
CA ALA A 266 16.15 30.32 13.09
C ALA A 266 16.24 31.53 12.14
N GLN A 267 15.12 32.11 11.70
CA GLN A 267 15.08 33.30 10.82
C GLN A 267 15.97 33.16 9.56
N ASP A 268 15.92 31.99 8.89
CA ASP A 268 16.78 31.68 7.73
C ASP A 268 18.29 31.87 7.97
N THR A 269 18.78 31.58 9.18
CA THR A 269 20.20 31.64 9.53
C THR A 269 20.87 30.26 9.38
N PRO A 270 21.71 30.02 8.35
CA PRO A 270 22.24 28.67 8.08
C PRO A 270 23.00 28.04 9.25
N ARG A 271 23.74 28.85 10.01
CA ARG A 271 24.49 28.40 11.20
C ARG A 271 23.58 27.75 12.25
N ALA A 272 22.31 28.14 12.33
CA ALA A 272 21.35 27.56 13.27
C ALA A 272 21.06 26.07 12.98
N CYS A 273 21.25 25.62 11.74
CA CYS A 273 21.05 24.22 11.32
C CYS A 273 22.31 23.35 11.46
N ARG A 274 23.45 23.88 11.93
CA ARG A 274 24.70 23.10 12.08
C ARG A 274 24.50 21.77 12.81
N ARG A 275 23.77 21.77 13.92
CA ARG A 275 23.53 20.56 14.72
C ARG A 275 22.53 19.58 14.07
N VAL A 276 21.66 20.08 13.17
CA VAL A 276 20.82 19.22 12.31
C VAL A 276 21.71 18.47 11.33
N LEU A 277 22.67 19.16 10.69
CA LEU A 277 23.64 18.55 9.78
C LEU A 277 24.52 17.51 10.49
N GLU A 278 25.03 17.82 11.69
CA GLU A 278 25.79 16.88 12.52
C GLU A 278 24.96 15.61 12.86
N LEU A 279 23.64 15.73 13.07
CA LEU A 279 22.76 14.59 13.29
C LEU A 279 22.53 13.77 12.01
N LEU A 280 22.36 14.43 10.86
CA LEU A 280 22.27 13.76 9.56
C LEU A 280 23.55 12.98 9.23
N GLU A 281 24.73 13.56 9.50
CA GLU A 281 26.03 12.88 9.40
C GLU A 281 26.11 11.67 10.34
N HIS A 282 25.64 11.82 11.58
CA HIS A 282 25.61 10.72 12.53
C HIS A 282 24.78 9.53 12.00
N ILE A 283 23.60 9.79 11.42
CA ILE A 283 22.78 8.72 10.81
C ILE A 283 23.48 8.07 9.62
N LEU A 284 24.22 8.82 8.80
CA LEU A 284 25.06 8.22 7.75
C LEU A 284 26.12 7.28 8.35
N GLY A 285 26.76 7.69 9.45
CA GLY A 285 27.71 6.85 10.18
C GLY A 285 27.11 5.55 10.71
N LEU A 286 25.85 5.58 11.19
CA LEU A 286 25.13 4.39 11.66
C LEU A 286 24.86 3.35 10.55
N ARG A 287 25.01 3.72 9.27
CA ARG A 287 24.87 2.78 8.13
C ARG A 287 26.05 1.83 7.97
N THR A 288 27.02 1.91 8.87
CA THR A 288 28.24 1.14 8.84
C THR A 288 28.34 0.24 10.07
N PRO A 289 28.95 -0.95 9.93
CA PRO A 289 29.10 -1.86 11.06
C PRO A 289 29.89 -1.19 12.20
N PRO A 290 29.43 -1.30 13.46
CA PRO A 290 30.17 -0.77 14.60
C PRO A 290 31.51 -1.50 14.77
N GLU A 291 32.46 -0.83 15.42
CA GLU A 291 33.76 -1.43 15.74
C GLU A 291 33.59 -2.76 16.50
N GLY A 292 34.32 -3.78 16.05
CA GLY A 292 34.23 -5.13 16.61
C GLY A 292 33.21 -6.07 15.95
N MET A 293 32.32 -5.56 15.07
CA MET A 293 31.42 -6.40 14.29
C MET A 293 32.13 -6.95 13.05
N THR A 294 32.57 -8.21 13.10
CA THR A 294 33.34 -8.87 12.03
C THR A 294 32.50 -9.61 10.99
N SER A 295 31.21 -9.83 11.27
CA SER A 295 30.24 -10.42 10.36
C SER A 295 28.93 -9.63 10.40
N TYR A 296 28.40 -9.27 9.24
CA TYR A 296 27.14 -8.54 9.11
C TYR A 296 26.55 -8.74 7.71
N ARG A 297 25.26 -8.42 7.58
CA ARG A 297 24.60 -8.25 6.28
C ARG A 297 24.34 -6.77 6.04
N ASP A 298 24.51 -6.31 4.80
CA ASP A 298 24.35 -4.89 4.46
C ASP A 298 22.93 -4.38 4.74
N GLU A 299 21.92 -5.26 4.56
CA GLU A 299 20.51 -4.96 4.78
C GLU A 299 20.17 -4.69 6.25
N TRP A 300 21.02 -5.12 7.20
CA TRP A 300 20.82 -4.83 8.63
C TRP A 300 20.76 -3.32 8.93
N PHE A 301 21.43 -2.53 8.11
CA PHE A 301 21.51 -1.09 8.25
C PHE A 301 20.41 -0.34 7.48
N ASP A 302 19.47 -1.04 6.84
CA ASP A 302 18.41 -0.42 6.04
C ASP A 302 17.44 0.43 6.88
N VAL A 303 17.33 0.16 8.19
CA VAL A 303 16.62 1.05 9.12
C VAL A 303 17.22 2.46 9.12
N TYR A 304 18.55 2.59 9.10
CA TYR A 304 19.24 3.88 9.08
C TYR A 304 19.26 4.52 7.70
N ARG A 305 19.23 3.71 6.64
CA ARG A 305 19.02 4.19 5.28
C ARG A 305 17.64 4.82 5.12
N PHE A 306 16.59 4.12 5.58
CA PHE A 306 15.22 4.62 5.61
C PHE A 306 15.08 5.88 6.46
N LEU A 307 15.58 5.87 7.70
CA LEU A 307 15.46 7.02 8.60
C LEU A 307 16.26 8.23 8.10
N GLY A 308 17.44 8.03 7.51
CA GLY A 308 18.20 9.13 6.93
C GLY A 308 17.47 9.80 5.77
N TRP A 309 16.84 9.01 4.90
CA TRP A 309 15.96 9.54 3.84
C TRP A 309 14.80 10.33 4.43
N GLU A 310 14.08 9.74 5.39
CA GLU A 310 12.95 10.37 6.07
C GLU A 310 13.36 11.68 6.77
N PHE A 311 14.50 11.70 7.47
CA PHE A 311 15.00 12.87 8.18
C PHE A 311 15.43 13.98 7.23
N MET A 312 16.02 13.63 6.09
CA MET A 312 16.35 14.60 5.06
C MET A 312 15.08 15.25 4.50
N LEU A 313 14.07 14.46 4.14
CA LEU A 313 12.79 14.98 3.65
C LEU A 313 12.09 15.89 4.66
N LEU A 314 12.06 15.49 5.95
CA LEU A 314 11.49 16.31 7.02
C LEU A 314 12.22 17.65 7.22
N THR A 315 13.56 17.63 7.15
CA THR A 315 14.39 18.83 7.26
C THR A 315 14.07 19.80 6.12
N ILE A 316 14.08 19.31 4.89
CA ILE A 316 13.82 20.11 3.69
C ILE A 316 12.37 20.63 3.69
N ALA A 317 11.41 19.81 4.07
CA ALA A 317 10.01 20.20 4.18
C ALA A 317 9.80 21.34 5.19
N ALA A 318 10.44 21.27 6.36
CA ALA A 318 10.38 22.33 7.37
C ALA A 318 10.99 23.64 6.87
N LEU A 319 12.15 23.58 6.19
CA LEU A 319 12.80 24.78 5.64
C LEU A 319 11.98 25.42 4.50
N ILE A 320 11.37 24.60 3.64
CA ILE A 320 10.45 25.08 2.59
C ILE A 320 9.23 25.77 3.21
N ARG A 321 8.61 25.15 4.23
CA ARG A 321 7.43 25.68 4.92
C ARG A 321 7.68 27.09 5.47
N GLU A 322 8.85 27.29 6.07
CA GLU A 322 9.25 28.56 6.69
C GLU A 322 9.96 29.52 5.73
N HIS A 323 10.00 29.18 4.43
CA HIS A 323 10.69 29.98 3.40
C HIS A 323 12.16 30.28 3.74
N ALA A 324 12.84 29.36 4.44
CA ALA A 324 14.23 29.47 4.85
C ALA A 324 15.19 29.11 3.70
N TRP A 325 15.14 29.91 2.62
CA TRP A 325 15.80 29.62 1.35
C TRP A 325 17.34 29.59 1.43
N GLN A 326 17.95 30.45 2.26
CA GLN A 326 19.40 30.47 2.43
C GLN A 326 19.90 29.23 3.18
N THR A 327 19.15 28.84 4.20
CA THR A 327 19.45 27.65 5.01
C THR A 327 19.22 26.40 4.18
N LEU A 328 18.17 26.37 3.36
CA LEU A 328 17.89 25.28 2.44
C LEU A 328 19.01 25.08 1.40
N ASP A 329 19.53 26.18 0.82
CA ASP A 329 20.70 26.14 -0.07
C ASP A 329 21.92 25.55 0.64
N GLN A 330 22.22 26.02 1.86
CA GLN A 330 23.36 25.52 2.64
C GLN A 330 23.22 24.02 2.93
N VAL A 331 22.05 23.55 3.39
CA VAL A 331 21.82 22.13 3.69
C VAL A 331 22.01 21.28 2.44
N CYS A 332 21.56 21.74 1.28
CA CYS A 332 21.74 21.02 0.01
C CYS A 332 23.16 21.12 -0.56
N SER A 333 23.97 22.06 -0.08
CA SER A 333 25.37 22.26 -0.49
C SER A 333 26.36 21.59 0.46
N GLU A 334 25.88 21.05 1.59
CA GLU A 334 26.72 20.49 2.62
C GLU A 334 27.48 19.26 2.11
N VAL A 335 28.74 19.15 2.54
CA VAL A 335 29.56 17.96 2.32
C VAL A 335 29.53 17.14 3.61
N PHE A 336 28.78 16.05 3.57
CA PHE A 336 28.64 15.14 4.69
C PHE A 336 29.88 14.26 4.80
N VAL A 337 30.49 14.23 5.99
CA VAL A 337 31.66 13.41 6.27
C VAL A 337 31.31 12.28 7.22
N PHE A 338 31.55 11.04 6.78
CA PHE A 338 31.34 9.84 7.59
C PHE A 338 32.36 8.75 7.25
N HIS A 339 32.52 7.80 8.16
CA HIS A 339 33.44 6.68 7.95
C HIS A 339 32.70 5.48 7.37
N ARG A 340 33.26 4.85 6.34
CA ARG A 340 32.77 3.58 5.79
C ARG A 340 33.92 2.62 5.54
N ASN A 341 33.87 1.46 6.19
CA ASN A 341 34.91 0.43 6.11
C ASN A 341 36.32 0.95 6.47
N GLY A 342 36.42 1.89 7.43
CA GLY A 342 37.69 2.51 7.83
C GLY A 342 38.14 3.68 6.96
N ASP A 343 37.49 3.95 5.82
CA ASP A 343 37.78 5.11 4.98
C ASP A 343 36.86 6.29 5.32
N GLN A 344 37.43 7.48 5.46
CA GLN A 344 36.66 8.72 5.46
C GLN A 344 36.06 8.97 4.07
N ARG A 345 34.76 9.25 4.01
CA ARG A 345 34.04 9.61 2.78
C ARG A 345 33.48 11.01 2.91
N ASP A 346 33.62 11.78 1.84
CA ASP A 346 32.98 13.08 1.62
C ASP A 346 31.88 12.90 0.58
N ARG A 347 30.64 13.27 0.92
CA ARG A 347 29.49 13.01 0.06
C ARG A 347 28.49 14.15 0.09
N SER A 348 27.69 14.23 -0.96
CA SER A 348 26.57 15.18 -1.05
C SER A 348 25.30 14.62 -0.42
N PHE A 349 24.25 15.43 -0.38
CA PHE A 349 22.92 15.00 0.05
C PHE A 349 22.36 13.78 -0.69
N LEU A 350 22.88 13.43 -1.87
CA LEU A 350 22.45 12.26 -2.65
C LEU A 350 22.57 10.94 -1.87
N GLU A 351 23.46 10.85 -0.88
CA GLU A 351 23.55 9.65 -0.03
C GLU A 351 22.27 9.38 0.79
N PHE A 352 21.41 10.39 0.98
CA PHE A 352 20.15 10.22 1.70
C PHE A 352 19.01 9.66 0.84
N GLU A 353 19.22 9.35 -0.45
CA GLU A 353 18.23 8.66 -1.30
C GLU A 353 18.68 7.22 -1.62
N PRO A 354 18.52 6.27 -0.67
CA PRO A 354 18.86 4.88 -0.90
C PRO A 354 17.68 4.12 -1.52
N TYR A 355 18.00 3.20 -2.42
CA TYR A 355 17.08 2.13 -2.82
C TYR A 355 17.17 0.95 -1.86
N LEU A 356 16.08 0.62 -1.18
CA LEU A 356 16.05 -0.42 -0.13
C LEU A 356 15.62 -1.78 -0.70
N ARG A 357 16.60 -2.57 -1.16
CA ARG A 357 16.38 -3.91 -1.71
C ARG A 357 15.70 -4.87 -0.73
N SER A 358 15.95 -4.71 0.58
CA SER A 358 15.28 -5.51 1.61
C SER A 358 13.76 -5.36 1.59
N LEU A 359 13.27 -4.16 1.24
CA LEU A 359 11.85 -3.84 1.17
C LEU A 359 11.31 -4.10 -0.24
N ASP A 360 11.79 -3.34 -1.22
CA ASP A 360 11.16 -3.27 -2.55
C ASP A 360 11.40 -4.53 -3.40
N GLU A 361 12.49 -5.29 -3.15
CA GLU A 361 12.74 -6.58 -3.81
C GLU A 361 12.38 -7.76 -2.92
N ARG A 362 13.06 -7.90 -1.76
CA ARG A 362 13.03 -9.13 -0.96
C ARG A 362 11.67 -9.32 -0.28
N ARG A 363 11.23 -8.35 0.53
CA ARG A 363 9.94 -8.42 1.22
C ARG A 363 8.79 -8.49 0.23
N ASN A 364 8.79 -7.58 -0.75
CA ASN A 364 7.74 -7.50 -1.76
C ASN A 364 7.54 -8.82 -2.51
N LYS A 365 8.65 -9.47 -2.91
CA LYS A 365 8.61 -10.80 -3.55
C LYS A 365 8.23 -11.91 -2.59
N ARG A 366 8.83 -11.97 -1.40
CA ARG A 366 8.61 -13.03 -0.38
C ARG A 366 7.14 -13.10 0.03
N LEU A 367 6.52 -11.95 0.27
CA LEU A 367 5.14 -11.83 0.70
C LEU A 367 4.14 -11.71 -0.47
N GLY A 368 4.61 -11.63 -1.72
CA GLY A 368 3.75 -11.53 -2.90
C GLY A 368 2.86 -10.28 -2.91
N LEU A 369 3.32 -9.17 -2.34
CA LEU A 369 2.48 -7.98 -2.08
C LEU A 369 2.12 -7.20 -3.35
N ARG A 370 2.94 -7.32 -4.41
CA ARG A 370 2.75 -6.62 -5.70
C ARG A 370 2.61 -5.10 -5.51
N ARG A 371 3.40 -4.53 -4.60
CA ARG A 371 3.49 -3.08 -4.39
C ARG A 371 4.56 -2.51 -5.31
N ILE A 372 4.38 -1.27 -5.77
CA ILE A 372 5.40 -0.58 -6.57
C ILE A 372 6.64 -0.27 -5.71
N SER A 373 6.43 0.23 -4.49
CA SER A 373 7.51 0.46 -3.51
C SER A 373 6.95 0.40 -2.09
N ILE A 374 7.36 -0.62 -1.34
CA ILE A 374 7.07 -0.76 0.09
C ILE A 374 7.77 0.35 0.87
N GLN A 375 8.97 0.75 0.47
CA GLN A 375 9.67 1.89 1.07
C GLN A 375 8.80 3.16 1.01
N THR A 376 8.16 3.41 -0.13
CA THR A 376 7.29 4.58 -0.30
C THR A 376 5.99 4.46 0.50
N ASP A 377 5.39 3.27 0.53
CA ASP A 377 4.21 2.99 1.36
C ASP A 377 4.48 3.26 2.84
N LEU A 378 5.62 2.77 3.34
CA LEU A 378 5.99 2.92 4.75
C LEU A 378 6.16 4.39 5.15
N ILE A 379 6.80 5.23 4.32
CA ILE A 379 6.96 6.65 4.67
C ILE A 379 5.63 7.40 4.62
N HIS A 380 4.73 7.03 3.70
CA HIS A 380 3.38 7.58 3.60
C HIS A 380 2.55 7.27 4.86
N ASP A 381 2.52 5.99 5.25
CA ASP A 381 1.68 5.52 6.36
C ASP A 381 2.16 6.00 7.74
N ARG A 382 3.40 6.51 7.81
CA ARG A 382 4.01 7.01 9.05
C ARG A 382 3.73 8.48 9.33
N VAL A 383 3.15 9.22 8.39
CA VAL A 383 2.86 10.65 8.56
C VAL A 383 1.92 10.87 9.75
N SER A 384 2.32 11.76 10.64
CA SER A 384 1.56 12.12 11.84
C SER A 384 0.58 13.26 11.54
N MET A 385 -0.66 13.18 12.05
CA MET A 385 -1.71 14.17 11.75
C MET A 385 -1.34 15.62 12.10
N SER A 386 -0.50 15.82 13.13
CA SER A 386 -0.05 17.13 13.60
C SER A 386 1.39 17.47 13.20
N GLY A 387 2.03 16.63 12.37
CA GLY A 387 3.41 16.81 11.93
C GLY A 387 3.51 17.34 10.50
N THR A 388 4.67 17.15 9.88
CA THR A 388 4.88 17.43 8.46
C THR A 388 3.98 16.54 7.61
N THR A 389 3.18 17.16 6.74
CA THR A 389 2.22 16.46 5.88
C THR A 389 2.92 15.69 4.76
N PHE A 390 2.28 14.66 4.21
CA PHE A 390 2.86 13.92 3.09
C PHE A 390 3.05 14.79 1.84
N THR A 391 2.16 15.76 1.60
CA THR A 391 2.33 16.74 0.50
C THR A 391 3.59 17.59 0.68
N GLU A 392 3.92 17.99 1.90
CA GLU A 392 5.17 18.72 2.17
C GLU A 392 6.40 17.83 1.95
N MET A 393 6.32 16.54 2.31
CA MET A 393 7.38 15.57 2.01
C MET A 393 7.55 15.38 0.49
N MET A 394 6.46 15.29 -0.28
CA MET A 394 6.53 15.25 -1.75
C MET A 394 7.17 16.50 -2.35
N GLN A 395 6.88 17.69 -1.79
CA GLN A 395 7.53 18.93 -2.21
C GLN A 395 9.03 18.92 -1.93
N ALA A 396 9.43 18.42 -0.76
CA ALA A 396 10.83 18.27 -0.39
C ALA A 396 11.58 17.30 -1.31
N ASP A 397 10.96 16.14 -1.59
CA ASP A 397 11.51 15.09 -2.44
C ASP A 397 11.70 15.59 -3.89
N ALA A 398 10.68 16.24 -4.44
CA ALA A 398 10.75 16.86 -5.77
C ALA A 398 11.76 18.02 -5.84
N PHE A 399 11.88 18.81 -4.76
CA PHE A 399 12.88 19.88 -4.67
C PHE A 399 14.31 19.32 -4.69
N LEU A 400 14.59 18.26 -3.94
CA LEU A 400 15.90 17.59 -3.93
C LEU A 400 16.24 16.99 -5.31
N SER A 401 15.26 16.42 -6.02
CA SER A 401 15.42 16.04 -7.42
C SER A 401 15.82 17.21 -8.30
N LEU A 402 15.09 18.33 -8.26
CA LEU A 402 15.45 19.52 -9.03
C LEU A 402 16.86 20.02 -8.69
N ARG A 403 17.21 20.09 -7.40
CA ARG A 403 18.54 20.48 -6.94
C ARG A 403 19.61 19.57 -7.54
N SER A 404 19.40 18.25 -7.50
CA SER A 404 20.35 17.29 -8.08
C SER A 404 20.49 17.43 -9.60
N VAL A 405 19.41 17.82 -10.29
CA VAL A 405 19.40 18.03 -11.74
C VAL A 405 20.16 19.30 -12.12
N VAL A 406 19.89 20.43 -11.47
CA VAL A 406 20.48 21.73 -11.87
C VAL A 406 21.89 21.97 -11.30
N GLN A 407 22.36 21.13 -10.38
CA GLN A 407 23.71 21.20 -9.83
C GLN A 407 24.64 20.10 -10.36
N GLN A 408 24.28 19.43 -11.47
CA GLN A 408 25.19 18.46 -12.09
C GLN A 408 26.51 19.13 -12.51
N PRO A 409 27.68 18.55 -12.16
CA PRO A 409 28.98 19.07 -12.59
C PRO A 409 29.10 19.14 -14.11
N GLU A 410 29.79 20.15 -14.64
CA GLU A 410 30.04 20.24 -16.07
C GLU A 410 30.85 19.03 -16.58
N GLY A 411 30.35 18.37 -17.63
CA GLY A 411 31.04 17.24 -18.27
C GLY A 411 30.90 15.90 -17.55
N GLN A 412 30.14 15.82 -16.45
CA GLN A 412 29.81 14.57 -15.77
C GLN A 412 28.32 14.52 -15.46
N THR A 413 27.61 13.51 -15.96
CA THR A 413 26.31 13.12 -15.40
C THR A 413 26.55 12.07 -14.33
N ARG A 414 26.32 12.45 -13.07
CA ARG A 414 26.43 11.60 -11.89
C ARG A 414 25.04 11.05 -11.50
N ASP A 415 24.98 10.43 -10.32
CA ASP A 415 23.75 10.03 -9.64
C ASP A 415 22.79 11.22 -9.46
N PHE A 416 21.49 10.92 -9.43
CA PHE A 416 20.40 11.87 -9.24
C PHE A 416 19.58 11.47 -8.02
N TRP A 417 18.94 12.46 -7.38
CA TRP A 417 17.96 12.18 -6.34
C TRP A 417 16.65 11.72 -6.99
N PHE A 418 16.24 10.47 -6.76
CA PHE A 418 15.01 9.93 -7.31
C PHE A 418 13.80 10.20 -6.37
N PRO A 419 12.75 10.91 -6.82
CA PRO A 419 11.69 11.41 -5.94
C PRO A 419 10.58 10.37 -5.74
N ARG A 420 10.87 9.33 -4.95
CA ARG A 420 9.99 8.16 -4.73
C ARG A 420 8.60 8.54 -4.23
N THR A 421 8.48 9.56 -3.40
CA THR A 421 7.18 9.98 -2.84
C THR A 421 6.18 10.43 -3.91
N LEU A 422 6.65 10.81 -5.10
CA LEU A 422 5.77 11.21 -6.21
C LEU A 422 5.01 10.03 -6.85
N LEU A 423 5.26 8.79 -6.43
CA LEU A 423 4.38 7.65 -6.76
C LEU A 423 2.95 7.83 -6.25
N TYR A 424 2.75 8.71 -5.27
CA TYR A 424 1.44 9.08 -4.72
C TYR A 424 0.88 10.37 -5.34
N LEU A 425 1.57 10.98 -6.31
CA LEU A 425 1.09 12.19 -6.96
C LEU A 425 -0.05 11.85 -7.92
N ASP A 426 -1.25 12.34 -7.63
CA ASP A 426 -2.49 12.04 -8.36
C ASP A 426 -2.71 12.94 -9.59
N GLY A 427 -1.63 13.24 -10.33
CA GLY A 427 -1.67 14.10 -11.53
C GLY A 427 -1.77 15.61 -11.24
N ASN A 428 -1.92 15.99 -9.96
CA ASN A 428 -1.87 17.39 -9.53
C ASN A 428 -0.43 17.93 -9.52
N ARG A 429 -0.29 19.26 -9.67
CA ARG A 429 0.99 19.93 -9.42
C ARG A 429 1.17 20.16 -7.93
N LEU A 430 2.42 20.09 -7.48
CA LEU A 430 2.75 20.31 -6.08
C LEU A 430 2.56 21.80 -5.69
N PRO A 431 1.89 22.11 -4.56
CA PRO A 431 1.48 23.47 -4.21
C PRO A 431 2.63 24.51 -4.17
N LEU A 432 3.80 24.14 -3.66
CA LEU A 432 5.01 24.99 -3.68
C LEU A 432 5.31 25.52 -5.08
N PHE A 433 5.29 24.64 -6.07
CA PHE A 433 5.68 24.95 -7.44
C PHE A 433 4.56 25.62 -8.24
N VAL A 434 3.30 25.44 -7.83
CA VAL A 434 2.19 26.28 -8.30
C VAL A 434 2.37 27.71 -7.79
N LYS A 435 2.71 27.88 -6.51
CA LYS A 435 2.96 29.19 -5.87
C LYS A 435 4.20 29.91 -6.42
N ALA A 436 5.11 29.21 -7.11
CA ALA A 436 6.21 29.83 -7.86
C ALA A 436 5.74 30.75 -9.00
N GLY A 437 4.43 30.83 -9.29
CA GLY A 437 3.86 31.93 -10.07
C GLY A 437 4.08 33.32 -9.44
N GLY A 438 4.26 33.40 -8.12
CA GLY A 438 4.62 34.62 -7.41
C GLY A 438 6.13 34.86 -7.38
N GLY A 439 6.56 36.08 -7.71
CA GLY A 439 7.99 36.42 -7.84
C GLY A 439 8.85 36.15 -6.60
N ALA A 440 8.31 36.36 -5.38
CA ALA A 440 9.04 36.14 -4.13
C ALA A 440 9.33 34.65 -3.88
N ILE A 441 8.32 33.78 -4.03
CA ILE A 441 8.48 32.33 -3.85
C ILE A 441 9.39 31.77 -4.95
N LYS A 442 9.21 32.23 -6.19
CA LYS A 442 10.09 31.84 -7.30
C LYS A 442 11.56 32.19 -7.01
N ALA A 443 11.84 33.43 -6.62
CA ALA A 443 13.19 33.86 -6.30
C ALA A 443 13.80 33.06 -5.14
N GLY A 444 12.99 32.74 -4.13
CA GLY A 444 13.37 31.85 -3.02
C GLY A 444 13.75 30.45 -3.48
N ILE A 445 12.91 29.81 -4.31
CA ILE A 445 13.19 28.48 -4.88
C ILE A 445 14.47 28.52 -5.72
N LEU A 446 14.64 29.49 -6.62
CA LEU A 446 15.83 29.60 -7.45
C LEU A 446 17.11 29.80 -6.62
N LYS A 447 17.06 30.66 -5.60
CA LYS A 447 18.14 30.82 -4.62
C LYS A 447 18.47 29.49 -3.96
N ALA A 448 17.47 28.78 -3.44
CA ALA A 448 17.65 27.49 -2.78
C ALA A 448 18.12 26.37 -3.73
N LEU A 449 17.81 26.48 -5.03
CA LEU A 449 18.33 25.60 -6.08
C LEU A 449 19.75 25.94 -6.51
N GLY A 450 20.33 27.05 -6.03
CA GLY A 450 21.72 27.44 -6.28
C GLY A 450 21.94 27.95 -7.71
N VAL A 451 20.91 28.57 -8.28
CA VAL A 451 20.93 29.18 -9.62
C VAL A 451 20.63 30.67 -9.51
N ALA A 452 21.30 31.49 -10.32
CA ALA A 452 21.21 32.94 -10.23
C ALA A 452 19.85 33.47 -10.69
N ASP A 453 19.27 32.87 -11.72
CA ASP A 453 18.00 33.29 -12.30
C ASP A 453 17.25 32.15 -13.03
N ALA A 454 16.06 32.48 -13.53
CA ALA A 454 15.18 31.57 -14.26
C ALA A 454 15.81 31.06 -15.57
N LYS A 455 16.66 31.87 -16.21
CA LYS A 455 17.32 31.54 -17.47
C LYS A 455 18.42 30.49 -17.23
N GLU A 456 19.22 30.67 -16.18
CA GLU A 456 20.20 29.69 -15.76
C GLU A 456 19.52 28.37 -15.36
N PHE A 457 18.44 28.44 -14.57
CA PHE A 457 17.63 27.27 -14.23
C PHE A 457 17.17 26.51 -15.47
N ALA A 458 16.51 27.20 -16.41
CA ALA A 458 16.01 26.60 -17.65
C ALA A 458 17.15 25.94 -18.45
N SER A 459 18.27 26.65 -18.61
CA SER A 459 19.42 26.13 -19.35
C SER A 459 19.99 24.87 -18.72
N ARG A 460 20.16 24.82 -17.39
CA ARG A 460 20.72 23.66 -16.70
C ARG A 460 19.75 22.48 -16.68
N PHE A 461 18.46 22.74 -16.44
CA PHE A 461 17.42 21.71 -16.43
C PHE A 461 17.28 21.06 -17.80
N GLU A 462 17.12 21.84 -18.88
CA GLU A 462 16.91 21.30 -20.23
C GLU A 462 18.11 20.49 -20.73
N LYS A 463 19.34 20.91 -20.36
CA LYS A 463 20.55 20.17 -20.69
C LYS A 463 20.51 18.75 -20.11
N VAL A 464 20.14 18.60 -18.85
CA VAL A 464 20.03 17.29 -18.19
C VAL A 464 18.80 16.51 -18.67
N ALA A 465 17.66 17.18 -18.83
CA ALA A 465 16.44 16.57 -19.34
C ALA A 465 16.66 15.93 -20.72
N ALA A 466 17.41 16.58 -21.62
CA ALA A 466 17.77 16.03 -22.91
C ALA A 466 18.60 14.74 -22.79
N ILE A 467 19.56 14.70 -21.87
CA ILE A 467 20.40 13.51 -21.64
C ILE A 467 19.56 12.34 -21.08
N LEU A 468 18.63 12.66 -20.18
CA LEU A 468 17.78 11.66 -19.53
C LEU A 468 16.49 11.34 -20.31
N SER A 469 16.40 11.68 -21.59
CA SER A 469 15.21 11.46 -22.43
C SER A 469 13.93 12.01 -21.79
N ASN A 470 13.99 13.27 -21.32
CA ASN A 470 12.96 13.94 -20.52
C ASN A 470 12.51 13.12 -19.30
N PHE A 471 13.48 12.53 -18.61
CA PHE A 471 13.24 11.67 -17.45
C PHE A 471 12.37 10.46 -17.76
N GLY A 472 12.22 10.07 -19.04
CA GLY A 472 11.34 8.97 -19.48
C GLY A 472 11.58 7.63 -18.78
N ASN A 473 12.79 7.43 -18.24
CA ASN A 473 13.20 6.24 -17.50
C ASN A 473 13.12 6.38 -15.98
N TRP A 474 12.66 7.53 -15.46
CA TRP A 474 12.38 7.71 -14.04
C TRP A 474 11.06 7.02 -13.71
N ARG A 475 11.15 5.71 -13.51
CA ARG A 475 10.02 4.83 -13.24
C ARG A 475 10.28 3.88 -12.09
N MET A 476 9.24 3.48 -11.38
CA MET A 476 9.27 2.31 -10.50
C MET A 476 8.17 1.34 -10.93
N ASP A 477 8.54 0.08 -11.16
CA ASP A 477 7.64 -0.99 -11.62
C ASP A 477 6.72 -0.60 -12.80
N GLY A 478 7.22 0.26 -13.71
CA GLY A 478 6.49 0.75 -14.88
C GLY A 478 5.77 2.10 -14.70
N GLU A 479 5.55 2.56 -13.48
CA GLU A 479 4.93 3.86 -13.20
C GLU A 479 5.89 5.01 -13.47
N TYR A 480 5.46 5.97 -14.28
CA TYR A 480 6.28 7.12 -14.69
C TYR A 480 6.13 8.30 -13.74
N ILE A 481 7.26 8.88 -13.33
CA ILE A 481 7.29 10.09 -12.51
C ILE A 481 7.56 11.32 -13.39
N ASP A 482 6.52 12.11 -13.65
CA ASP A 482 6.64 13.36 -14.40
C ASP A 482 7.14 14.51 -13.51
N LEU A 483 8.45 14.51 -13.23
CA LEU A 483 9.09 15.57 -12.43
C LEU A 483 8.83 16.97 -13.01
N ARG A 484 8.85 17.09 -14.36
CA ARG A 484 8.71 18.38 -15.05
C ARG A 484 7.33 19.00 -14.79
N SER A 485 6.27 18.20 -14.93
CA SER A 485 4.91 18.64 -14.66
C SER A 485 4.69 18.89 -13.16
N ALA A 486 5.11 17.95 -12.31
CA ALA A 486 4.96 18.03 -10.85
C ALA A 486 5.55 19.31 -10.25
N THR A 487 6.69 19.75 -10.79
CA THR A 487 7.46 20.91 -10.30
C THR A 487 7.24 22.19 -11.11
N ASN A 488 6.29 22.20 -12.04
CA ASN A 488 5.93 23.38 -12.82
C ASN A 488 7.14 24.10 -13.44
N VAL A 489 8.04 23.34 -14.07
CA VAL A 489 9.31 23.84 -14.64
C VAL A 489 9.09 25.08 -15.52
N ALA A 490 8.02 25.12 -16.30
CA ALA A 490 7.66 26.27 -17.13
C ALA A 490 7.61 27.59 -16.35
N GLN A 491 7.06 27.57 -15.13
CA GLN A 491 6.96 28.75 -14.28
C GLN A 491 8.30 29.14 -13.64
N LEU A 492 9.15 28.14 -13.33
CA LEU A 492 10.50 28.39 -12.83
C LEU A 492 11.43 28.94 -13.92
N SER A 493 11.16 28.64 -15.19
CA SER A 493 11.97 29.02 -16.36
C SER A 493 11.68 30.40 -16.95
N VAL A 494 10.54 31.03 -16.62
CA VAL A 494 10.10 32.35 -17.15
C VAL A 494 9.97 33.33 -16.03
#